data_AF-A0A257TS03-F1
#
_entry.id   AF-A0A257TS03-F1
#
_cell.length_a   1.000
_cell.length_b   1.000
_cell.length_c   1.000
_cell.angle_alpha   90.00
_cell.angle_beta   90.00
_cell.angle_gamma   90.00
#
_symmetry.space_group_name_H-M   'P 1'
#
loop_
_entity.id
_entity.type
_entity.pdbx_description
1 polymer ?
#
loop_
_entity_poly.entity_id
_entity_poly.type
_entity_poly.pdbx_seq_one_letter_code
_entity_poly.pdbx_strand_id
1 'polypeptide(L)'
;MVKKTPLSQYSRPQRNGIIAIKLKEDDELVDVAITKPGDEVVLSTARGMAIRFRQSDARPMGRNTSGVKGINLTSGDELVGMVVAEPETTLLTVCRNGYGKRTPFGPNSPVVEGEEQALPGEGEAGLPADEAPVEEVESAEEPLAEEEGGEEGGSGRRYRTQRRGGKGLRDIKTTERNGPVVSVVTVSDDDEVLLMTARGKIQRVAASEISVIGRNTQGVRIMSLDEDDTLAATVRVPHEERGDEAEEEPADAGPADAGPAGPEAAGDAMPSPDNNT
;
A
#
# COMPACT_ATOMS: atom_id res chain seq x y z
N MET A 1 -4.75 -13.79 9.40
CA MET A 1 -6.18 -13.99 9.04
C MET A 1 -6.58 -12.97 7.97
N VAL A 2 -7.65 -13.18 7.21
CA VAL A 2 -8.20 -12.19 6.26
C VAL A 2 -9.63 -11.85 6.62
N LYS A 3 -9.99 -10.58 6.52
CA LYS A 3 -11.37 -10.13 6.70
C LYS A 3 -11.78 -9.07 5.70
N LYS A 4 -13.00 -9.22 5.18
CA LYS A 4 -13.69 -8.20 4.40
C LYS A 4 -14.82 -7.57 5.22
N THR A 5 -14.85 -6.24 5.29
CA THR A 5 -15.91 -5.47 5.97
C THR A 5 -16.47 -4.43 5.00
N PRO A 6 -17.80 -4.28 4.86
CA PRO A 6 -18.39 -3.19 4.08
C PRO A 6 -17.95 -1.81 4.58
N LEU A 7 -17.56 -0.92 3.66
CA LEU A 7 -17.07 0.42 3.99
C LEU A 7 -18.12 1.26 4.75
N SER A 8 -19.41 1.01 4.52
CA SER A 8 -20.52 1.66 5.24
C SER A 8 -20.44 1.47 6.76
N GLN A 9 -19.79 0.43 7.27
CA GLN A 9 -19.57 0.23 8.72
C GLN A 9 -18.55 1.20 9.32
N TYR A 10 -17.83 1.96 8.49
CA TYR A 10 -16.87 2.99 8.90
C TYR A 10 -17.35 4.42 8.63
N SER A 11 -18.59 4.60 8.14
CA SER A 11 -19.18 5.90 7.78
C SER A 11 -19.29 6.91 8.93
N ARG A 12 -19.19 6.48 10.19
CA ARG A 12 -19.31 7.33 11.38
C ARG A 12 -18.06 7.23 12.26
N PRO A 13 -16.95 7.91 11.91
CA PRO A 13 -15.73 7.90 12.70
C PRO A 13 -15.98 8.44 14.11
N GLN A 14 -15.39 7.79 15.12
CA GLN A 14 -15.49 8.19 16.52
C GLN A 14 -14.15 8.74 17.00
N ARG A 15 -14.16 9.67 17.97
CA ARG A 15 -12.92 10.22 18.56
C ARG A 15 -11.99 9.16 19.14
N ASN A 16 -12.53 8.06 19.68
CA ASN A 16 -11.74 6.98 20.28
C ASN A 16 -11.34 5.89 19.26
N GLY A 17 -11.57 6.12 17.97
CA GLY A 17 -11.34 5.13 16.92
C GLY A 17 -12.46 4.09 16.81
N ILE A 18 -12.38 3.27 15.77
CA ILE A 18 -13.33 2.19 15.50
C ILE A 18 -12.53 0.89 15.38
N ILE A 19 -12.91 -0.13 16.17
CA ILE A 19 -12.28 -1.46 16.07
C ILE A 19 -12.56 -2.01 14.68
N ALA A 20 -11.51 -2.15 13.87
CA ALA A 20 -11.62 -2.62 12.50
C ALA A 20 -11.54 -4.14 12.40
N ILE A 21 -10.81 -4.83 13.29
CA ILE A 21 -10.61 -6.28 13.36
C ILE A 21 -10.25 -6.71 14.79
N LYS A 22 -10.65 -7.92 15.18
CA LYS A 22 -10.21 -8.54 16.43
C LYS A 22 -8.97 -9.40 16.16
N LEU A 23 -7.81 -8.93 16.59
CA LEU A 23 -6.56 -9.69 16.55
C LEU A 23 -6.50 -10.66 17.72
N LYS A 24 -5.86 -11.80 17.51
CA LYS A 24 -5.50 -12.72 18.59
C LYS A 24 -4.17 -12.27 19.20
N GLU A 25 -3.82 -12.87 20.32
CA GLU A 25 -2.47 -12.79 20.85
C GLU A 25 -1.47 -13.27 19.78
N ASP A 26 -0.37 -12.54 19.62
CA ASP A 26 0.68 -12.75 18.60
C ASP A 26 0.27 -12.52 17.12
N ASP A 27 -0.98 -12.11 16.84
CA ASP A 27 -1.38 -11.71 15.49
C ASP A 27 -1.14 -10.21 15.26
N GLU A 28 -0.55 -9.87 14.12
CA GLU A 28 -0.37 -8.49 13.66
C GLU A 28 -1.19 -8.18 12.41
N LEU A 29 -1.55 -6.91 12.24
CA LEU A 29 -2.19 -6.44 11.02
C LEU A 29 -1.12 -6.16 9.96
N VAL A 30 -1.05 -7.01 8.94
CA VAL A 30 -0.06 -6.88 7.87
C VAL A 30 -0.44 -5.77 6.89
N ASP A 31 -1.69 -5.73 6.42
CA ASP A 31 -2.12 -4.78 5.38
C ASP A 31 -3.64 -4.61 5.33
N VAL A 32 -4.08 -3.50 4.72
CA VAL A 32 -5.48 -3.12 4.50
C VAL A 32 -5.63 -2.53 3.11
N ALA A 33 -6.53 -3.10 2.31
CA ALA A 33 -6.87 -2.58 0.98
C ALA A 33 -8.37 -2.40 0.80
N ILE A 34 -8.76 -1.39 0.03
CA ILE A 34 -10.13 -1.23 -0.47
C ILE A 34 -10.26 -2.11 -1.72
N THR A 35 -11.32 -2.90 -1.78
CA THR A 35 -11.62 -3.79 -2.91
C THR A 35 -12.98 -3.46 -3.51
N LYS A 36 -13.11 -3.69 -4.81
CA LYS A 36 -14.33 -3.56 -5.62
C LYS A 36 -14.84 -4.96 -6.02
N PRO A 37 -16.12 -5.10 -6.37
CA PRO A 37 -16.62 -6.35 -6.94
C PRO A 37 -15.83 -6.74 -8.20
N GLY A 38 -15.37 -7.99 -8.25
CA GLY A 38 -14.54 -8.50 -9.35
C GLY A 38 -13.04 -8.54 -9.02
N ASP A 39 -12.59 -7.78 -8.02
CA ASP A 39 -11.19 -7.75 -7.62
C ASP A 39 -10.71 -9.10 -7.09
N GLU A 40 -9.43 -9.37 -7.34
CA GLU A 40 -8.72 -10.49 -6.78
C GLU A 40 -7.66 -9.99 -5.82
N VAL A 41 -7.41 -10.75 -4.76
CA VAL A 41 -6.43 -10.42 -3.73
C VAL A 41 -5.31 -11.44 -3.80
N VAL A 42 -4.08 -10.95 -3.78
CA VAL A 42 -2.88 -11.77 -3.68
C VAL A 42 -2.24 -11.55 -2.33
N LEU A 43 -2.00 -12.65 -1.63
CA LEU A 43 -1.24 -12.69 -0.38
C LEU A 43 0.11 -13.31 -0.65
N SER A 44 1.18 -12.75 -0.07
CA SER A 44 2.54 -13.26 -0.19
C SER A 44 3.16 -13.51 1.17
N THR A 45 3.89 -14.61 1.29
CA THR A 45 4.60 -15.01 2.52
C THR A 45 6.09 -14.72 2.46
N ALA A 46 6.74 -14.69 3.62
CA ALA A 46 8.19 -14.45 3.74
C ALA A 46 9.02 -15.51 2.99
N ARG A 47 8.53 -16.75 2.93
CA ARG A 47 9.18 -17.84 2.19
C ARG A 47 8.81 -17.92 0.71
N GLY A 48 8.11 -16.92 0.18
CA GLY A 48 7.84 -16.79 -1.24
C GLY A 48 6.66 -17.61 -1.76
N MET A 49 5.81 -18.14 -0.85
CA MET A 49 4.50 -18.66 -1.25
C MET A 49 3.56 -17.49 -1.52
N ALA A 50 2.67 -17.64 -2.49
CA ALA A 50 1.61 -16.67 -2.72
C ALA A 50 0.31 -17.36 -3.11
N ILE A 51 -0.80 -16.88 -2.58
CA ILE A 51 -2.15 -17.32 -2.93
C ILE A 51 -2.91 -16.16 -3.57
N ARG A 52 -3.69 -16.47 -4.61
CA ARG A 52 -4.59 -15.54 -5.28
C ARG A 52 -6.01 -16.07 -5.14
N PHE A 53 -6.94 -15.23 -4.70
CA PHE A 53 -8.35 -15.60 -4.59
C PHE A 53 -9.23 -14.39 -4.91
N ARG A 54 -10.50 -14.62 -5.25
CA ARG A 54 -11.43 -13.52 -5.55
C ARG A 54 -11.89 -12.87 -4.26
N GLN A 55 -12.09 -11.56 -4.25
CA GLN A 55 -12.62 -10.89 -3.07
C GLN A 55 -13.97 -11.48 -2.64
N SER A 56 -14.75 -12.04 -3.58
CA SER A 56 -16.02 -12.74 -3.31
C SER A 56 -15.88 -13.96 -2.41
N ASP A 57 -14.74 -14.65 -2.46
CA ASP A 57 -14.48 -15.89 -1.72
C ASP A 57 -14.31 -15.59 -0.22
N ALA A 58 -13.83 -14.39 0.10
CA ALA A 58 -13.86 -13.86 1.45
C ALA A 58 -15.26 -13.28 1.75
N ARG A 59 -16.06 -13.97 2.57
CA ARG A 59 -17.38 -13.47 2.98
C ARG A 59 -17.29 -12.12 3.72
N PRO A 60 -18.23 -11.18 3.48
CA PRO A 60 -18.31 -9.97 4.28
C PRO A 60 -18.65 -10.31 5.74
N MET A 61 -17.97 -9.65 6.67
CA MET A 61 -18.12 -9.88 8.11
C MET A 61 -18.24 -8.54 8.85
N GLY A 62 -18.64 -8.61 10.11
CA GLY A 62 -18.69 -7.44 10.99
C GLY A 62 -17.30 -6.97 11.44
N ARG A 63 -17.22 -5.70 11.83
CA ARG A 63 -16.01 -5.05 12.38
C ARG A 63 -15.35 -5.82 13.54
N ASN A 64 -16.12 -6.27 14.52
CA ASN A 64 -15.57 -6.97 15.70
C ASN A 64 -15.45 -8.49 15.49
N THR A 65 -14.81 -8.90 14.40
CA THR A 65 -14.53 -10.31 14.07
C THR A 65 -13.07 -10.47 13.63
N SER A 66 -12.51 -11.68 13.76
CA SER A 66 -11.13 -12.00 13.39
C SER A 66 -10.95 -12.41 11.93
N GLY A 67 -12.05 -12.68 11.20
CA GLY A 67 -12.00 -13.08 9.79
C GLY A 67 -11.93 -14.58 9.56
N VAL A 68 -11.47 -14.97 8.37
CA VAL A 68 -11.25 -16.37 7.93
C VAL A 68 -9.77 -16.58 7.55
N LYS A 69 -9.36 -17.83 7.42
CA LYS A 69 -7.99 -18.16 6.99
C LYS A 69 -7.85 -17.87 5.49
N GLY A 70 -6.97 -16.94 5.12
CA GLY A 70 -6.72 -16.56 3.73
C GLY A 70 -5.62 -17.37 3.05
N ILE A 71 -4.63 -17.84 3.82
CA ILE A 71 -3.53 -18.70 3.35
C ILE A 71 -3.19 -19.72 4.43
N ASN A 72 -2.72 -20.90 4.02
CA ASN A 72 -2.13 -21.87 4.93
C ASN A 72 -0.62 -21.61 5.05
N LEU A 73 -0.18 -21.18 6.23
CA LEU A 73 1.23 -20.93 6.50
C LEU A 73 1.91 -22.24 6.94
N THR A 74 3.08 -22.52 6.37
CA THR A 74 3.97 -23.57 6.86
C THR A 74 4.66 -23.13 8.16
N SER A 75 5.19 -24.07 8.94
CA SER A 75 5.90 -23.76 10.19
C SER A 75 7.05 -22.77 9.96
N GLY A 76 7.02 -21.65 10.70
CA GLY A 76 8.00 -20.57 10.61
C GLY A 76 7.90 -19.70 9.35
N ASP A 77 6.76 -19.72 8.65
CA ASP A 77 6.42 -18.77 7.60
C ASP A 77 5.39 -17.75 8.11
N GLU A 78 5.42 -16.56 7.54
CA GLU A 78 4.59 -15.44 7.94
C GLU A 78 4.08 -14.70 6.71
N LEU A 79 2.93 -14.03 6.85
CA LEU A 79 2.39 -13.19 5.80
C LEU A 79 3.14 -11.86 5.80
N VAL A 80 3.71 -11.47 4.66
CA VAL A 80 4.50 -10.23 4.56
C VAL A 80 3.86 -9.17 3.68
N GLY A 81 2.85 -9.52 2.89
CA GLY A 81 2.19 -8.55 2.03
C GLY A 81 0.88 -9.04 1.46
N MET A 82 0.05 -8.06 1.12
CA MET A 82 -1.19 -8.22 0.38
C MET A 82 -1.21 -7.19 -0.75
N VAL A 83 -1.79 -7.55 -1.89
CA VAL A 83 -2.05 -6.61 -2.98
C VAL A 83 -3.39 -6.95 -3.63
N VAL A 84 -4.07 -5.93 -4.13
CA VAL A 84 -5.20 -6.13 -5.05
C VAL A 84 -4.63 -6.34 -6.44
N ALA A 85 -4.94 -7.46 -7.07
CA ALA A 85 -4.44 -7.82 -8.38
C ALA A 85 -5.27 -7.16 -9.48
N GLU A 86 -4.62 -6.33 -10.28
CA GLU A 86 -5.19 -5.80 -11.52
C GLU A 86 -4.75 -6.69 -12.70
N PRO A 87 -5.68 -7.30 -13.47
CA PRO A 87 -5.35 -8.33 -14.46
C PRO A 87 -4.29 -7.93 -15.49
N GLU A 88 -4.30 -6.65 -15.89
CA GLU A 88 -3.41 -6.08 -16.90
C GLU A 88 -2.06 -5.64 -16.34
N THR A 89 -1.84 -5.78 -15.03
CA THR A 89 -0.61 -5.33 -14.37
C THR A 89 0.27 -6.51 -13.95
N THR A 90 1.44 -6.15 -13.42
CA THR A 90 2.44 -7.10 -12.95
C THR A 90 2.70 -6.90 -11.46
N LEU A 91 2.93 -7.99 -10.75
CA LEU A 91 3.45 -7.99 -9.39
C LEU A 91 4.98 -7.91 -9.41
N LEU A 92 5.55 -6.87 -8.80
CA LEU A 92 6.97 -6.84 -8.44
C LEU A 92 7.14 -7.33 -7.01
N THR A 93 7.86 -8.44 -6.84
CA THR A 93 8.27 -8.94 -5.52
C THR A 93 9.75 -8.72 -5.35
N VAL A 94 10.17 -8.12 -4.23
CA VAL A 94 11.58 -7.93 -3.88
C VAL A 94 11.91 -8.69 -2.61
N CYS A 95 12.98 -9.46 -2.63
CA CYS A 95 13.47 -10.23 -1.49
C CYS A 95 14.50 -9.45 -0.69
N ARG A 96 14.63 -9.77 0.61
CA ARG A 96 15.61 -9.18 1.54
C ARG A 96 17.06 -9.11 1.03
N ASN A 97 17.45 -10.01 0.12
CA ASN A 97 18.80 -10.08 -0.45
C ASN A 97 18.95 -9.30 -1.78
N GLY A 98 17.97 -8.46 -2.12
CA GLY A 98 18.02 -7.57 -3.28
C GLY A 98 17.73 -8.24 -4.63
N TYR A 99 17.00 -9.36 -4.63
CA TYR A 99 16.47 -9.95 -5.86
C TYR A 99 15.04 -9.47 -6.07
N GLY A 100 14.73 -8.99 -7.27
CA GLY A 100 13.40 -8.56 -7.66
C GLY A 100 12.85 -9.41 -8.80
N LYS A 101 11.57 -9.78 -8.73
CA LYS A 101 10.88 -10.56 -9.76
C LYS A 101 9.58 -9.88 -10.14
N ARG A 102 9.46 -9.53 -11.43
CA ARG A 102 8.22 -9.04 -12.02
C ARG A 102 7.45 -10.21 -12.61
N THR A 103 6.32 -10.55 -12.02
CA THR A 103 5.44 -11.66 -12.43
C THR A 103 4.15 -11.05 -12.97
N PRO A 104 3.66 -11.43 -14.16
CA PRO A 104 2.35 -10.98 -14.58
C PRO A 104 1.31 -11.61 -13.67
N PHE A 105 0.25 -10.87 -13.32
CA PHE A 105 -0.89 -11.55 -12.69
C PHE A 105 -1.47 -12.55 -13.69
N GLY A 106 -1.60 -12.13 -14.95
CA GLY A 106 -2.24 -12.92 -16.01
C GLY A 106 -3.73 -13.14 -15.72
N PRO A 107 -4.53 -13.44 -16.76
CA PRO A 107 -5.84 -14.03 -16.53
C PRO A 107 -5.58 -15.37 -15.81
N ASN A 108 -6.18 -15.53 -14.63
CA ASN A 108 -6.20 -16.83 -13.97
C ASN A 108 -6.67 -17.87 -14.99
N SER A 109 -5.80 -18.85 -15.31
CA SER A 109 -6.30 -20.11 -15.84
C SER A 109 -7.42 -20.55 -14.90
N PRO A 110 -8.62 -20.88 -15.41
CA PRO A 110 -9.73 -21.25 -14.56
C PRO A 110 -9.27 -22.35 -13.61
N VAL A 111 -9.67 -22.25 -12.34
CA VAL A 111 -9.82 -23.41 -11.48
C VAL A 111 -10.51 -24.47 -12.32
N VAL A 112 -9.77 -25.51 -12.69
CA VAL A 112 -10.35 -26.70 -13.28
C VAL A 112 -11.14 -27.32 -12.14
N GLU A 113 -12.45 -27.11 -12.14
CA GLU A 113 -13.36 -27.98 -11.41
C GLU A 113 -13.18 -29.38 -12.02
N GLY A 114 -12.41 -30.22 -11.33
CA GLY A 114 -12.24 -31.63 -11.69
C GLY A 114 -10.80 -32.09 -11.84
N GLU A 115 -9.98 -31.99 -10.78
CA GLU A 115 -8.89 -32.95 -10.55
C GLU A 115 -8.87 -33.32 -9.06
N GLU A 116 -9.60 -34.39 -8.72
CA GLU A 116 -9.25 -35.22 -7.57
C GLU A 116 -7.81 -35.71 -7.78
N GLN A 117 -6.86 -35.18 -7.02
CA GLN A 117 -5.61 -35.89 -6.75
C GLN A 117 -5.50 -36.16 -5.26
N ALA A 118 -5.47 -37.45 -4.99
CA ALA A 118 -5.54 -38.10 -3.71
C ALA A 118 -4.52 -37.56 -2.70
N LEU A 119 -5.01 -37.41 -1.46
CA LEU A 119 -4.18 -37.41 -0.26
C LEU A 119 -3.41 -38.74 -0.21
N PRO A 120 -2.06 -38.76 -0.13
CA PRO A 120 -1.38 -39.94 0.37
C PRO A 120 -1.55 -39.99 1.88
N GLY A 121 -2.00 -41.15 2.35
CA GLY A 121 -2.34 -41.43 3.73
C GLY A 121 -1.18 -41.32 4.70
N GLU A 122 -1.59 -41.29 5.97
CA GLU A 122 -0.79 -41.23 7.18
C GLU A 122 0.22 -42.38 7.25
N GLY A 123 1.47 -42.06 7.56
CA GLY A 123 2.53 -43.02 7.82
C GLY A 123 3.76 -42.30 8.38
N GLU A 124 3.94 -42.40 9.68
CA GLU A 124 5.15 -41.95 10.38
C GLU A 124 6.41 -42.65 9.84
N ALA A 125 7.47 -41.90 9.56
CA ALA A 125 8.85 -42.28 9.86
C ALA A 125 9.84 -41.17 9.47
N GLY A 126 10.54 -40.63 10.47
CA GLY A 126 11.97 -40.36 10.39
C GLY A 126 12.47 -39.21 9.51
N LEU A 127 12.83 -38.11 10.16
CA LEU A 127 13.94 -37.24 9.73
C LEU A 127 15.19 -38.10 9.48
N PRO A 128 16.07 -37.68 8.56
CA PRO A 128 17.36 -37.23 9.10
C PRO A 128 17.80 -35.87 8.58
N ALA A 129 18.50 -35.18 9.47
CA ALA A 129 19.38 -34.07 9.17
C ALA A 129 20.58 -34.54 8.33
N ASP A 130 20.99 -33.76 7.33
CA ASP A 130 22.40 -33.39 7.15
C ASP A 130 22.51 -32.22 6.17
N GLU A 131 23.50 -31.36 6.40
CA GLU A 131 23.83 -30.16 5.66
C GLU A 131 24.69 -30.44 4.40
N ALA A 132 24.71 -29.44 3.52
CA ALA A 132 25.73 -29.10 2.50
C ALA A 132 25.65 -29.75 1.10
N PRO A 133 26.26 -29.12 0.06
CA PRO A 133 26.36 -27.70 -0.27
C PRO A 133 25.73 -27.38 -1.65
N VAL A 134 25.59 -26.08 -1.92
CA VAL A 134 25.15 -25.52 -3.21
C VAL A 134 26.21 -25.67 -4.29
N GLU A 135 25.90 -26.38 -5.39
CA GLU A 135 26.69 -26.34 -6.61
C GLU A 135 26.11 -25.31 -7.60
N GLU A 136 27.01 -24.50 -8.16
CA GLU A 136 26.76 -23.59 -9.27
C GLU A 136 26.32 -24.38 -10.51
N VAL A 137 25.21 -23.98 -11.14
CA VAL A 137 24.88 -24.41 -12.50
C VAL A 137 24.71 -23.19 -13.38
N GLU A 138 25.57 -23.18 -14.40
CA GLU A 138 25.69 -22.19 -15.45
C GLU A 138 24.40 -21.99 -16.24
N SER A 139 24.32 -20.78 -16.77
CA SER A 139 23.34 -20.23 -17.70
C SER A 139 22.98 -21.15 -18.87
N ALA A 140 21.68 -21.45 -18.99
CA ALA A 140 21.05 -21.84 -20.25
C ALA A 140 20.11 -20.72 -20.70
N GLU A 141 20.41 -20.13 -21.86
CA GLU A 141 19.54 -19.22 -22.60
C GLU A 141 18.39 -20.02 -23.23
N GLU A 142 17.14 -19.60 -22.99
CA GLU A 142 15.93 -20.13 -23.64
C GLU A 142 15.10 -18.98 -24.22
N PRO A 143 14.39 -19.20 -25.35
CA PRO A 143 14.28 -18.23 -26.43
C PRO A 143 13.25 -17.12 -26.20
N LEU A 144 13.52 -16.01 -26.89
CA LEU A 144 12.76 -14.77 -26.93
C LEU A 144 11.41 -14.98 -27.62
N ALA A 145 10.32 -14.65 -26.91
CA ALA A 145 9.07 -14.28 -27.56
C ALA A 145 9.13 -12.78 -27.88
N GLU A 146 8.91 -12.45 -29.14
CA GLU A 146 9.01 -11.11 -29.72
C GLU A 146 7.94 -10.17 -29.13
N GLU A 147 8.36 -9.00 -28.65
CA GLU A 147 7.46 -7.90 -28.30
C GLU A 147 7.64 -6.77 -29.33
N GLU A 148 6.55 -6.39 -30.00
CA GLU A 148 6.47 -5.10 -30.68
C GLU A 148 6.31 -3.99 -29.63
N GLY A 149 7.27 -3.06 -29.58
CA GLY A 149 7.19 -1.86 -28.76
C GLY A 149 8.53 -1.50 -28.12
N GLY A 150 9.42 -0.95 -28.93
CA GLY A 150 10.76 -0.54 -28.50
C GLY A 150 10.76 0.67 -27.56
N GLU A 151 11.62 0.60 -26.54
CA GLU A 151 12.37 1.74 -26.01
C GLU A 151 13.79 1.26 -25.72
N GLU A 152 14.77 1.89 -26.37
CA GLU A 152 16.20 1.64 -26.22
C GLU A 152 16.69 2.12 -24.84
N GLY A 153 16.41 1.33 -23.81
CA GLY A 153 16.99 1.48 -22.48
C GLY A 153 17.60 0.16 -22.06
N GLY A 154 18.93 0.10 -21.95
CA GLY A 154 19.66 -1.12 -21.61
C GLY A 154 19.00 -1.93 -20.49
N SER A 155 19.00 -3.26 -20.64
CA SER A 155 18.36 -4.26 -19.76
C SER A 155 18.66 -4.13 -18.26
N GLY A 156 19.67 -3.34 -17.89
CA GLY A 156 20.01 -2.99 -16.52
C GLY A 156 18.96 -2.13 -15.80
N ARG A 157 18.18 -1.29 -16.48
CA ARG A 157 17.19 -0.41 -15.81
C ARG A 157 15.82 -1.06 -15.61
N ARG A 158 15.38 -1.89 -16.55
CA ARG A 158 14.00 -2.40 -16.57
C ARG A 158 13.91 -3.83 -16.05
N TYR A 159 12.84 -4.14 -15.34
CA TYR A 159 12.47 -5.53 -15.05
C TYR A 159 11.88 -6.19 -16.27
N ARG A 160 12.37 -7.38 -16.65
CA ARG A 160 11.64 -8.25 -17.57
C ARG A 160 10.60 -9.06 -16.80
N THR A 161 9.51 -9.37 -17.47
CA THR A 161 8.46 -10.25 -16.94
C THR A 161 8.98 -11.70 -16.85
N GLN A 162 8.65 -12.39 -15.77
CA GLN A 162 9.09 -13.77 -15.49
C GLN A 162 7.92 -14.63 -15.00
N ARG A 163 7.98 -15.93 -15.30
CA ARG A 163 7.04 -16.93 -14.76
C ARG A 163 7.37 -17.23 -13.28
N ARG A 164 6.48 -17.96 -12.61
CA ARG A 164 6.71 -18.49 -11.26
C ARG A 164 7.85 -19.53 -11.26
N GLY A 165 8.42 -19.84 -10.10
CA GLY A 165 9.49 -20.83 -9.92
C GLY A 165 10.94 -20.31 -10.11
N GLY A 166 11.14 -19.13 -10.70
CA GLY A 166 12.48 -18.53 -10.85
C GLY A 166 12.91 -17.59 -9.70
N LYS A 167 14.23 -17.38 -9.56
CA LYS A 167 14.87 -16.51 -8.55
C LYS A 167 14.63 -15.00 -8.76
N GLY A 168 14.35 -14.58 -10.00
CA GLY A 168 14.26 -13.16 -10.36
C GLY A 168 15.59 -12.57 -10.80
N LEU A 169 15.60 -11.25 -11.01
CA LEU A 169 16.76 -10.46 -11.42
C LEU A 169 17.37 -9.76 -10.21
N ARG A 170 18.66 -9.41 -10.27
CA ARG A 170 19.27 -8.60 -9.23
C ARG A 170 18.74 -7.16 -9.32
N ASP A 171 18.02 -6.75 -8.29
CA ASP A 171 17.45 -5.41 -8.16
C ASP A 171 18.48 -4.47 -7.54
N ILE A 172 18.89 -4.76 -6.31
CA ILE A 172 19.87 -3.99 -5.56
C ILE A 172 20.98 -4.90 -5.03
N LYS A 173 22.20 -4.39 -5.00
CA LYS A 173 23.34 -5.04 -4.36
C LYS A 173 23.28 -4.75 -2.87
N THR A 174 22.77 -5.71 -2.10
CA THR A 174 22.87 -5.69 -0.64
C THR A 174 24.31 -5.98 -0.23
N THR A 175 24.84 -5.14 0.65
CA THR A 175 26.21 -5.13 1.19
C THR A 175 26.15 -4.69 2.65
N GLU A 176 27.26 -4.77 3.39
CA GLU A 176 27.32 -4.23 4.75
C GLU A 176 26.95 -2.73 4.82
N ARG A 177 27.20 -1.98 3.76
CA ARG A 177 26.90 -0.53 3.67
C ARG A 177 25.40 -0.20 3.76
N ASN A 178 24.56 -1.00 3.10
CA ASN A 178 23.12 -0.71 2.91
C ASN A 178 22.21 -1.78 3.52
N GLY A 179 22.76 -2.91 3.96
CA GLY A 179 22.00 -3.96 4.63
C GLY A 179 21.01 -4.70 3.72
N PRO A 180 20.08 -5.45 4.32
CA PRO A 180 18.99 -6.10 3.61
C PRO A 180 17.93 -5.08 3.15
N VAL A 181 17.16 -5.47 2.13
CA VAL A 181 15.99 -4.69 1.70
C VAL A 181 14.92 -4.73 2.78
N VAL A 182 14.42 -3.54 3.17
CA VAL A 182 13.37 -3.37 4.18
C VAL A 182 12.00 -3.19 3.54
N SER A 183 11.91 -2.37 2.49
CA SER A 183 10.66 -2.01 1.83
C SER A 183 10.88 -1.79 0.34
N VAL A 184 9.80 -1.89 -0.44
CA VAL A 184 9.76 -1.42 -1.82
C VAL A 184 8.55 -0.52 -1.99
N VAL A 185 8.74 0.62 -2.62
CA VAL A 185 7.69 1.62 -2.83
C VAL A 185 7.77 2.10 -4.28
N THR A 186 6.64 2.10 -4.97
CA THR A 186 6.53 2.69 -6.30
C THR A 186 6.13 4.15 -6.14
N VAL A 187 6.86 5.05 -6.78
CA VAL A 187 6.66 6.50 -6.72
C VAL A 187 6.63 7.09 -8.13
N SER A 188 5.98 8.24 -8.24
CA SER A 188 5.95 9.18 -9.36
C SER A 188 6.79 10.39 -8.96
N ASP A 189 7.20 11.21 -9.93
CA ASP A 189 8.12 12.32 -9.67
C ASP A 189 7.56 13.39 -8.71
N ASP A 190 6.24 13.54 -8.67
CA ASP A 190 5.55 14.49 -7.79
C ASP A 190 5.37 13.95 -6.36
N ASP A 191 5.53 12.64 -6.14
CA ASP A 191 5.35 12.06 -4.82
C ASP A 191 6.48 12.44 -3.85
N GLU A 192 6.20 12.30 -2.56
CA GLU A 192 7.22 12.28 -1.53
C GLU A 192 7.32 10.91 -0.86
N VAL A 193 8.48 10.67 -0.25
CA VAL A 193 8.74 9.46 0.53
C VAL A 193 9.04 9.87 1.96
N LEU A 194 8.25 9.34 2.88
CA LEU A 194 8.48 9.47 4.32
C LEU A 194 9.21 8.22 4.84
N LEU A 195 10.35 8.45 5.46
CA LEU A 195 11.24 7.45 6.05
C LEU A 195 11.18 7.58 7.56
N MET A 196 11.06 6.46 8.27
CA MET A 196 11.07 6.41 9.73
C MET A 196 12.08 5.37 10.23
N THR A 197 12.93 5.77 11.17
CA THR A 197 13.86 4.86 11.84
C THR A 197 13.25 4.21 13.06
N ALA A 198 13.83 3.09 13.51
CA ALA A 198 13.39 2.37 14.70
C ALA A 198 13.48 3.24 15.98
N ARG A 199 14.41 4.19 16.02
CA ARG A 199 14.55 5.16 17.11
C ARG A 199 13.70 6.43 16.95
N GLY A 200 12.82 6.46 15.94
CA GLY A 200 11.83 7.53 15.76
C GLY A 200 12.32 8.75 15.00
N LYS A 201 13.45 8.68 14.29
CA LYS A 201 13.81 9.76 13.34
C LYS A 201 12.92 9.67 12.12
N ILE A 202 12.36 10.81 11.71
CA ILE A 202 11.49 10.91 10.54
C ILE A 202 12.13 11.86 9.54
N GLN A 203 12.15 11.48 8.26
CA GLN A 203 12.60 12.33 7.15
C GLN A 203 11.62 12.19 5.98
N ARG A 204 11.25 13.31 5.38
CA ARG A 204 10.45 13.39 4.15
C ARG A 204 11.36 13.90 3.03
N VAL A 205 11.30 13.25 1.87
CA VAL A 205 12.14 13.58 0.71
C VAL A 205 11.27 13.52 -0.55
N ALA A 206 11.40 14.50 -1.44
CA ALA A 206 10.71 14.47 -2.73
C ALA A 206 11.28 13.35 -3.61
N ALA A 207 10.40 12.58 -4.27
CA ALA A 207 10.82 11.48 -5.14
C ALA A 207 11.73 11.98 -6.27
N SER A 208 11.46 13.16 -6.81
CA SER A 208 12.27 13.83 -7.83
C SER A 208 13.70 14.20 -7.38
N GLU A 209 13.96 14.31 -6.07
CA GLU A 209 15.31 14.53 -5.54
C GLU A 209 16.14 13.23 -5.46
N ILE A 210 15.49 12.07 -5.50
CA ILE A 210 16.14 10.76 -5.43
C ILE A 210 16.70 10.42 -6.81
N SER A 211 18.01 10.22 -6.91
CA SER A 211 18.64 9.94 -8.19
C SER A 211 18.16 8.62 -8.81
N VAL A 212 17.68 8.69 -10.06
CA VAL A 212 17.29 7.52 -10.84
C VAL A 212 18.53 6.75 -11.32
N ILE A 213 18.76 5.59 -10.72
CA ILE A 213 19.89 4.70 -11.05
C ILE A 213 19.41 3.39 -11.66
N GLY A 214 20.33 2.66 -12.31
CA GLY A 214 20.04 1.31 -12.77
C GLY A 214 19.90 0.29 -11.64
N ARG A 215 19.32 -0.87 -11.97
CA ARG A 215 19.33 -2.04 -11.10
C ARG A 215 20.76 -2.60 -11.01
N ASN A 216 20.97 -3.54 -10.09
CA ASN A 216 22.27 -4.14 -9.82
C ASN A 216 23.33 -3.09 -9.40
N THR A 217 22.91 -2.10 -8.62
CA THR A 217 23.75 -1.08 -7.98
C THR A 217 23.58 -1.13 -6.45
N GLN A 218 24.38 -0.40 -5.67
CA GLN A 218 24.21 -0.36 -4.21
C GLN A 218 23.13 0.64 -3.75
N GLY A 219 22.53 1.43 -4.64
CA GLY A 219 21.63 2.52 -4.24
C GLY A 219 22.35 3.83 -3.92
N VAL A 220 21.57 4.91 -3.88
CA VAL A 220 21.97 6.20 -3.33
C VAL A 220 21.58 6.29 -1.85
N ARG A 221 22.29 7.13 -1.09
CA ARG A 221 21.97 7.36 0.33
C ARG A 221 20.91 8.46 0.42
N ILE A 222 19.74 8.11 0.95
CA ILE A 222 18.62 9.05 1.14
C ILE A 222 18.64 9.63 2.57
N MET A 223 18.91 8.77 3.56
CA MET A 223 18.96 9.12 4.97
C MET A 223 20.31 8.75 5.58
N SER A 224 20.75 9.53 6.57
CA SER A 224 21.83 9.16 7.45
C SER A 224 21.28 8.57 8.74
N LEU A 225 21.65 7.32 9.02
CA LEU A 225 21.31 6.63 10.26
C LEU A 225 22.38 6.91 11.33
N ASP A 226 21.95 6.96 12.59
CA ASP A 226 22.86 6.97 13.74
C ASP A 226 23.43 5.57 13.97
N GLU A 227 24.45 5.50 14.82
CA GLU A 227 24.98 4.25 15.33
C GLU A 227 23.88 3.44 16.03
N ASP A 228 23.78 2.16 15.65
CA ASP A 228 22.74 1.21 16.10
C ASP A 228 21.29 1.64 15.82
N ASP A 229 21.06 2.52 14.82
CA ASP A 229 19.73 2.82 14.31
C ASP A 229 19.46 2.08 12.98
N THR A 230 18.20 1.80 12.69
CA THR A 230 17.78 1.08 11.49
C THR A 230 16.57 1.75 10.87
N LEU A 231 16.45 1.67 9.55
CA LEU A 231 15.24 2.12 8.87
C LEU A 231 14.12 1.10 9.17
N ALA A 232 13.03 1.57 9.76
CA ALA A 232 11.90 0.73 10.16
C ALA A 232 10.75 0.80 9.15
N ALA A 233 10.47 1.97 8.58
CA ALA A 233 9.37 2.13 7.64
C ALA A 233 9.68 3.11 6.50
N THR A 234 8.98 2.91 5.39
CA THR A 234 8.98 3.79 4.23
C THR A 234 7.57 3.89 3.70
N VAL A 235 7.06 5.11 3.53
CA VAL A 235 5.68 5.37 3.12
C VAL A 235 5.69 6.38 1.99
N ARG A 236 4.96 6.08 0.90
CA ARG A 236 4.68 7.04 -0.16
C ARG A 236 3.65 8.06 0.34
N VAL A 237 3.92 9.33 0.11
CA VAL A 237 2.98 10.44 0.30
C VAL A 237 2.70 11.00 -1.09
N PRO A 238 1.54 10.69 -1.68
CA PRO A 238 1.15 11.27 -2.96
C PRO A 238 1.04 12.79 -2.86
N HIS A 239 1.37 13.49 -3.94
CA HIS A 239 1.09 14.91 -4.04
C HIS A 239 -0.43 15.11 -4.12
N GLU A 240 -1.04 15.64 -3.06
CA GLU A 240 -2.40 16.15 -3.14
C GLU A 240 -2.32 17.49 -3.86
N GLU A 241 -2.95 17.59 -5.04
CA GLU A 241 -3.31 18.89 -5.59
C GLU A 241 -4.14 19.59 -4.52
N ARG A 242 -3.54 20.57 -3.84
CA ARG A 242 -4.29 21.53 -3.05
C ARG A 242 -5.22 22.18 -4.05
N GLY A 243 -6.48 21.75 -4.07
CA GLY A 243 -7.50 22.46 -4.81
C GLY A 243 -7.37 23.91 -4.42
N ASP A 244 -7.19 24.78 -5.41
CA ASP A 244 -7.32 26.20 -5.25
C ASP A 244 -8.74 26.45 -4.74
N GLU A 245 -8.93 26.38 -3.42
CA GLU A 245 -9.97 27.14 -2.76
C GLU A 245 -9.60 28.59 -3.07
N ALA A 246 -10.17 29.09 -4.16
CA ALA A 246 -10.16 30.49 -4.49
C ALA A 246 -10.42 31.24 -3.19
N GLU A 247 -9.44 32.03 -2.77
CA GLU A 247 -9.66 33.07 -1.79
C GLU A 247 -10.78 33.93 -2.37
N GLU A 248 -12.03 33.70 -1.93
CA GLU A 248 -13.10 34.65 -2.11
C GLU A 248 -12.64 35.91 -1.39
N GLU A 249 -12.10 36.86 -2.14
CA GLU A 249 -11.84 38.20 -1.64
C GLU A 249 -13.11 38.73 -0.98
N PRO A 250 -13.03 39.26 0.26
CA PRO A 250 -14.20 39.84 0.89
C PRO A 250 -14.66 41.02 0.03
N ALA A 251 -15.90 40.94 -0.45
CA ALA A 251 -16.54 41.97 -1.24
C ALA A 251 -16.38 43.35 -0.56
N ASP A 252 -15.76 44.25 -1.30
CA ASP A 252 -15.63 45.68 -1.03
C ASP A 252 -16.98 46.29 -0.62
N ALA A 253 -17.15 46.55 0.67
CA ALA A 253 -18.23 47.37 1.19
C ALA A 253 -17.85 48.83 0.97
N GLY A 254 -18.32 49.38 -0.16
CA GLY A 254 -18.12 50.78 -0.53
C GLY A 254 -18.56 51.77 0.56
N PRO A 255 -17.98 52.99 0.57
CA PRO A 255 -18.10 53.91 1.67
C PRO A 255 -19.52 54.48 1.81
N ALA A 256 -20.01 54.48 3.05
CA ALA A 256 -21.23 55.17 3.45
C ALA A 256 -21.07 56.68 3.24
N ASP A 257 -21.82 57.24 2.29
CA ASP A 257 -21.98 58.68 2.14
C ASP A 257 -23.07 59.18 3.08
N ALA A 258 -22.68 60.15 3.91
CA ALA A 258 -23.52 60.85 4.86
C ALA A 258 -23.87 62.23 4.28
N GLY A 259 -25.15 62.45 3.97
CA GLY A 259 -25.73 63.77 3.66
C GLY A 259 -26.57 64.31 4.83
N PRO A 260 -26.48 65.60 5.20
CA PRO A 260 -26.94 66.11 6.50
C PRO A 260 -28.33 66.80 6.52
N ALA A 261 -28.96 66.71 7.71
CA ALA A 261 -29.79 67.67 8.47
C ALA A 261 -30.71 68.72 7.80
N GLY A 262 -31.97 68.78 8.28
CA GLY A 262 -32.76 70.02 8.34
C GLY A 262 -34.22 69.83 8.81
N PRO A 263 -34.79 70.65 9.74
CA PRO A 263 -35.94 70.31 10.59
C PRO A 263 -37.25 71.03 10.22
N GLU A 264 -38.41 70.64 10.81
CA GLU A 264 -39.42 71.54 11.43
C GLU A 264 -40.70 70.79 11.88
N ALA A 265 -41.49 71.46 12.73
CA ALA A 265 -42.30 70.91 13.80
C ALA A 265 -43.83 71.03 13.62
N ALA A 266 -44.54 70.39 14.57
CA ALA A 266 -45.76 70.83 15.28
C ALA A 266 -47.15 70.26 14.91
N GLY A 267 -47.86 69.85 15.98
CA GLY A 267 -49.33 69.86 16.15
C GLY A 267 -50.03 68.51 15.96
N ASP A 268 -51.04 68.09 16.71
CA ASP A 268 -51.69 68.51 17.97
C ASP A 268 -52.72 67.39 18.31
N ALA A 269 -53.28 67.42 19.53
CA ALA A 269 -54.58 66.85 19.94
C ALA A 269 -54.68 65.40 20.44
N MET A 270 -54.61 65.28 21.78
CA MET A 270 -55.43 64.43 22.65
C MET A 270 -56.96 64.68 22.43
N PRO A 271 -57.86 63.72 22.73
CA PRO A 271 -58.33 63.55 24.11
C PRO A 271 -58.57 62.10 24.58
N SER A 272 -58.43 61.92 25.90
CA SER A 272 -58.97 60.81 26.69
C SER A 272 -60.51 60.82 26.72
N PRO A 273 -61.15 59.75 27.20
CA PRO A 273 -61.65 59.85 28.58
C PRO A 273 -61.56 58.55 29.42
N ASP A 274 -61.24 58.76 30.71
CA ASP A 274 -61.83 58.22 31.95
C ASP A 274 -62.63 56.91 31.95
N ASN A 275 -62.26 55.98 32.85
CA ASN A 275 -62.95 55.66 34.13
C ASN A 275 -62.29 54.39 34.73
N ASN A 276 -61.54 54.43 35.83
CA ASN A 276 -61.90 54.57 37.26
C ASN A 276 -62.15 53.22 37.97
N THR A 277 -61.38 53.08 39.07
CA THR A 277 -61.42 52.12 40.20
C THR A 277 -60.84 50.73 39.99
#